data_AF-A0A2N7DPW7-F1
#
_entry.id   AF-A0A2N7DPW7-F1
#
_cell.length_a   1.000
_cell.length_b   1.000
_cell.length_c   1.000
_cell.angle_alpha   90.00
_cell.angle_beta   90.00
_cell.angle_gamma   90.00
#
_symmetry.space_group_name_H-M   'P 1'
#
loop_
_entity.id
_entity.type
_entity.pdbx_description
1 polymer ?
#
loop_
_entity_poly.entity_id
_entity_poly.type
_entity_poly.pdbx_seq_one_letter_code
_entity_poly.pdbx_strand_id
1 'polypeptide(L)'
;MSDDIPPSTNARKKNWIGKISQMFQGEPQNREDLVDVIAGAEERSLITEDTREMMNGVLEVSGLRVRDIMIPRSQIVTLQIDSTVEELLETVIESAHSRFPVVNEDKDHIEGILLAKDLLKYGFKQSAQPFSLHQVIRPAVVVPESKRVDVLLKEFRSQRYHMAIVVDEYGGVSGLVTIEDILEEIVGEIEDEFDHSSVEDTEIKKISNTVFMIKARTPIDEFNDACGTQFSDEEFDTVGGLVSHAFGHLPERNETVVIDNIEFKVTNADTRRLIQLSVKLPDQKLLEELDD
;
A
#
# COMPACT_ATOMS: atom_id res chain seq x y z
N MET A 1 45.63 -21.56 -48.12
CA MET A 1 44.20 -21.31 -48.37
C MET A 1 43.48 -22.63 -48.23
N SER A 2 42.48 -22.67 -47.35
CA SER A 2 41.35 -23.62 -47.26
C SER A 2 41.73 -25.02 -46.73
N ASP A 3 41.47 -25.33 -45.45
CA ASP A 3 40.18 -25.65 -44.78
C ASP A 3 39.53 -26.94 -45.30
N ASP A 4 39.35 -27.92 -44.40
CA ASP A 4 38.14 -28.74 -44.31
C ASP A 4 38.11 -29.51 -42.97
N ILE A 5 37.20 -29.08 -42.08
CA ILE A 5 36.76 -29.76 -40.85
C ILE A 5 35.28 -30.13 -41.09
N PRO A 6 34.80 -31.34 -40.77
CA PRO A 6 33.42 -31.72 -41.04
C PRO A 6 32.44 -31.13 -40.02
N PRO A 7 31.19 -30.81 -40.38
CA PRO A 7 30.23 -30.24 -39.44
C PRO A 7 29.58 -31.33 -38.58
N SER A 8 29.46 -31.05 -37.29
CA SER A 8 28.70 -31.82 -36.32
C SER A 8 27.20 -31.57 -36.48
N THR A 9 26.45 -32.62 -36.80
CA THR A 9 24.98 -32.63 -36.74
C THR A 9 24.50 -32.98 -35.34
N ASN A 10 24.11 -31.99 -34.53
CA ASN A 10 23.21 -32.25 -33.38
C ASN A 10 22.53 -30.99 -32.78
N ALA A 11 22.00 -30.09 -33.62
CA ALA A 11 21.34 -28.86 -33.15
C ALA A 11 19.86 -28.73 -33.58
N ARG A 12 19.06 -29.81 -33.53
CA ARG A 12 17.64 -29.75 -33.95
C ARG A 12 16.58 -30.30 -32.99
N LYS A 13 16.95 -30.88 -31.84
CA LYS A 13 15.95 -31.47 -30.91
C LYS A 13 15.47 -30.59 -29.75
N LYS A 14 16.07 -29.43 -29.50
CA LYS A 14 15.69 -28.56 -28.36
C LYS A 14 14.57 -27.53 -28.65
N ASN A 15 14.20 -27.29 -29.91
CA ASN A 15 13.22 -26.23 -30.26
C ASN A 15 11.75 -26.69 -30.33
N TRP A 16 11.47 -27.99 -30.39
CA TRP A 16 10.08 -28.47 -30.47
C TRP A 16 9.42 -28.62 -29.10
N ILE A 17 10.18 -28.99 -28.08
CA ILE A 17 9.64 -29.20 -26.72
C ILE A 17 9.24 -27.85 -26.07
N GLY A 18 10.03 -26.79 -26.29
CA GLY A 18 9.68 -25.44 -25.83
C GLY A 18 8.46 -24.85 -26.54
N LYS A 19 8.26 -25.17 -27.83
CA LYS A 19 7.07 -24.74 -28.59
C LYS A 19 5.80 -25.47 -28.18
N ILE A 20 5.91 -26.72 -27.74
CA ILE A 20 4.76 -27.49 -27.23
C ILE A 20 4.37 -26.96 -25.84
N SER A 21 5.34 -26.59 -24.98
CA SER A 21 5.06 -25.94 -23.69
C SER A 21 4.28 -24.61 -23.85
N GLN A 22 4.66 -23.80 -24.84
CA GLN A 22 3.91 -22.58 -25.21
C GLN A 22 2.50 -22.83 -25.75
N MET A 23 2.21 -24.04 -26.21
CA MET A 23 0.88 -24.43 -26.68
C MET A 23 -0.01 -24.99 -25.55
N PHE A 24 0.58 -25.27 -24.38
CA PHE A 24 -0.09 -25.82 -23.20
C PHE A 24 -0.32 -24.80 -22.08
N GLN A 25 0.28 -23.61 -22.15
CA GLN A 25 -0.23 -22.46 -21.40
C GLN A 25 -1.43 -21.92 -22.17
N GLY A 26 -2.60 -22.50 -21.93
CA GLY A 26 -3.85 -22.00 -22.49
C GLY A 26 -4.03 -20.52 -22.14
N GLU A 27 -4.69 -19.77 -23.04
CA GLU A 27 -5.11 -18.41 -22.71
C GLU A 27 -5.94 -18.44 -21.42
N PRO A 28 -5.72 -17.50 -20.48
CA PRO A 28 -6.46 -17.49 -19.22
C PRO A 28 -7.97 -17.42 -19.51
N GLN A 29 -8.73 -18.37 -18.97
CA GLN A 29 -10.18 -18.49 -19.22
C GLN A 29 -10.99 -17.90 -18.07
N ASN A 30 -10.39 -17.78 -16.90
CA ASN A 30 -11.03 -17.26 -15.70
C ASN A 30 -10.07 -16.32 -14.94
N ARG A 31 -10.57 -15.76 -13.83
CA ARG A 31 -9.80 -14.81 -13.02
C ARG A 31 -8.61 -15.47 -12.31
N GLU A 32 -8.74 -16.71 -11.85
CA GLU A 32 -7.66 -17.45 -11.19
C GLU A 32 -6.51 -17.68 -12.18
N ASP A 33 -6.83 -18.13 -13.41
CA ASP A 33 -5.83 -18.29 -14.47
C ASP A 33 -5.09 -16.97 -14.77
N LEU A 34 -5.80 -15.84 -14.74
CA LEU A 34 -5.21 -14.52 -14.99
C LEU A 34 -4.26 -14.12 -13.85
N VAL A 35 -4.63 -14.39 -12.60
CA VAL A 35 -3.75 -14.16 -11.43
C VAL A 35 -2.49 -15.01 -11.54
N ASP A 36 -2.60 -16.28 -11.95
CA ASP A 36 -1.45 -17.16 -12.18
C ASP A 36 -0.52 -16.63 -13.28
N VAL A 37 -1.08 -16.07 -14.36
CA VAL A 37 -0.30 -15.42 -15.43
C VAL A 37 0.47 -14.21 -14.91
N ILE A 38 -0.15 -13.38 -14.08
CA ILE A 38 0.48 -12.19 -13.48
C ILE A 38 1.59 -12.64 -12.50
N ALA A 39 1.32 -13.61 -11.63
CA ALA A 39 2.30 -14.16 -10.69
C ALA A 39 3.52 -14.75 -11.42
N GLY A 40 3.28 -15.52 -12.50
CA GLY A 40 4.38 -16.04 -13.32
C GLY A 40 5.17 -14.93 -14.03
N ALA A 41 4.58 -13.77 -14.30
CA ALA A 41 5.31 -12.63 -14.87
C ALA A 41 6.26 -11.97 -13.84
N GLU A 42 5.86 -11.91 -12.57
CA GLU A 42 6.69 -11.45 -11.45
C GLU A 42 7.85 -12.43 -11.17
N GLU A 43 7.59 -13.74 -11.13
CA GLU A 43 8.63 -14.78 -10.97
C GLU A 43 9.71 -14.72 -12.08
N ARG A 44 9.32 -14.29 -13.29
CA ARG A 44 10.23 -14.07 -14.43
C ARG A 44 10.82 -12.66 -14.48
N SER A 45 10.58 -11.84 -13.46
CA SER A 45 11.06 -10.45 -13.34
C SER A 45 10.62 -9.54 -14.50
N LEU A 46 9.46 -9.81 -15.12
CA LEU A 46 8.89 -8.96 -16.16
C LEU A 46 8.13 -7.76 -15.58
N ILE A 47 7.62 -7.92 -14.36
CA ILE A 47 6.94 -6.90 -13.56
C ILE A 47 7.48 -6.94 -12.14
N THR A 48 7.32 -5.86 -11.38
CA THR A 48 7.67 -5.80 -9.96
C THR A 48 6.56 -6.38 -9.09
N GLU A 49 6.87 -6.66 -7.83
CA GLU A 49 5.87 -7.07 -6.83
C GLU A 49 4.75 -6.02 -6.68
N ASP A 50 5.11 -4.74 -6.53
CA ASP A 50 4.12 -3.64 -6.45
C ASP A 50 3.20 -3.61 -7.70
N THR A 51 3.75 -3.94 -8.88
CA THR A 51 2.95 -4.00 -10.10
C THR A 51 1.98 -5.18 -10.07
N ARG A 52 2.41 -6.34 -9.56
CA ARG A 52 1.56 -7.52 -9.35
C ARG A 52 0.43 -7.19 -8.37
N GLU A 53 0.74 -6.54 -7.25
CA GLU A 53 -0.23 -6.12 -6.25
C GLU A 53 -1.25 -5.14 -6.82
N MET A 54 -0.78 -4.08 -7.51
CA MET A 54 -1.67 -3.14 -8.18
C MET A 54 -2.58 -3.81 -9.21
N MET A 55 -2.04 -4.74 -10.01
CA MET A 55 -2.84 -5.49 -10.99
C MET A 55 -3.91 -6.34 -10.31
N ASN A 56 -3.60 -6.98 -9.18
CA ASN A 56 -4.56 -7.75 -8.41
C ASN A 56 -5.65 -6.85 -7.82
N GLY A 57 -5.28 -5.69 -7.26
CA GLY A 57 -6.24 -4.68 -6.77
C GLY A 57 -7.20 -4.20 -7.86
N VAL A 58 -6.71 -3.96 -9.08
CA VAL A 58 -7.59 -3.66 -10.24
C VAL A 58 -8.59 -4.79 -10.51
N LEU A 59 -8.16 -6.05 -10.45
CA LEU A 59 -9.06 -7.19 -10.61
C LEU A 59 -10.08 -7.28 -9.48
N GLU A 60 -9.71 -6.94 -8.24
CA GLU A 60 -10.59 -6.91 -7.06
C GLU A 60 -11.67 -5.85 -7.18
N VAL A 61 -11.28 -4.60 -7.46
CA VAL A 61 -12.20 -3.48 -7.66
C VAL A 61 -13.26 -3.77 -8.73
N SER A 62 -12.95 -4.59 -9.73
CA SER A 62 -13.93 -4.98 -10.75
C SER A 62 -15.12 -5.79 -10.20
N GLY A 63 -14.91 -6.49 -9.07
CA GLY A 63 -15.91 -7.32 -8.39
C GLY A 63 -16.61 -6.63 -7.20
N LEU A 64 -16.04 -5.53 -6.69
CA LEU A 64 -16.56 -4.83 -5.51
C LEU A 64 -17.78 -3.95 -5.82
N ARG A 65 -18.59 -3.75 -4.78
CA ARG A 65 -19.69 -2.78 -4.73
C ARG A 65 -19.37 -1.67 -3.75
N VAL A 66 -20.05 -0.53 -3.90
CA VAL A 66 -19.84 0.66 -3.06
C VAL A 66 -20.00 0.34 -1.57
N ARG A 67 -20.98 -0.49 -1.19
CA ARG A 67 -21.16 -0.91 0.22
C ARG A 67 -19.96 -1.63 0.83
N ASP A 68 -19.11 -2.24 0.00
CA ASP A 68 -17.98 -3.04 0.46
C ASP A 68 -16.80 -2.15 0.88
N ILE A 69 -16.78 -0.88 0.44
CA ILE A 69 -15.69 0.08 0.65
C ILE A 69 -16.15 1.42 1.26
N MET A 70 -17.45 1.60 1.49
CA MET A 70 -17.98 2.88 1.99
C MET A 70 -17.57 3.13 3.45
N ILE A 71 -17.33 4.39 3.78
CA ILE A 71 -17.23 4.85 5.17
C ILE A 71 -18.65 4.81 5.78
N PRO A 72 -18.89 4.00 6.82
CA PRO A 72 -20.22 3.87 7.42
C PRO A 72 -20.71 5.19 8.03
N ARG A 73 -22.03 5.43 7.98
CA ARG A 73 -22.68 6.64 8.54
C ARG A 73 -22.19 7.05 9.92
N SER A 74 -21.95 6.09 10.81
CA SER A 74 -21.49 6.34 12.18
C SER A 74 -20.11 6.99 12.24
N GLN A 75 -19.26 6.74 11.25
CA GLN A 75 -17.88 7.24 11.17
C GLN A 75 -17.76 8.53 10.36
N ILE A 76 -18.84 8.97 9.69
CA ILE A 76 -18.81 10.21 8.92
C ILE A 76 -18.67 11.42 9.84
N VAL A 77 -17.63 12.21 9.63
CA VAL A 77 -17.48 13.57 10.17
C VAL A 77 -18.31 14.53 9.31
N THR A 78 -19.29 15.18 9.93
CA THR A 78 -20.24 16.10 9.27
C THR A 78 -20.14 17.51 9.86
N LEU A 79 -20.54 18.52 9.09
CA LEU A 79 -20.61 19.91 9.54
C LEU A 79 -22.06 20.38 9.60
N GLN A 80 -22.41 21.19 10.61
CA GLN A 80 -23.75 21.78 10.74
C GLN A 80 -23.87 23.04 9.90
N ILE A 81 -25.04 23.25 9.27
CA ILE A 81 -25.24 24.32 8.29
C ILE A 81 -25.28 25.73 8.91
N ASP A 82 -25.63 25.80 10.18
CA ASP A 82 -25.77 27.02 10.99
C ASP A 82 -24.53 27.32 11.83
N SER A 83 -23.48 26.48 11.78
CA SER A 83 -22.22 26.71 12.46
C SER A 83 -21.48 27.95 11.97
N THR A 84 -20.78 28.59 12.90
CA THR A 84 -19.87 29.71 12.64
C THR A 84 -18.61 29.23 11.90
N VAL A 85 -17.88 30.15 11.23
CA VAL A 85 -16.63 29.79 10.55
C VAL A 85 -15.63 29.18 11.52
N GLU A 86 -15.58 29.73 12.72
CA GLU A 86 -14.67 29.31 13.78
C GLU A 86 -14.91 27.85 14.19
N GLU A 87 -16.16 27.45 14.44
CA GLU A 87 -16.55 26.07 14.77
C GLU A 87 -16.26 25.10 13.60
N LEU A 88 -16.53 25.54 12.37
CA LEU A 88 -16.24 24.74 11.18
C LEU A 88 -14.73 24.51 11.02
N LEU A 89 -13.92 25.57 11.22
CA LEU A 89 -12.46 25.47 11.12
C LEU A 89 -11.88 24.55 12.20
N GLU A 90 -12.40 24.58 13.42
CA GLU A 90 -12.00 23.65 14.49
C GLU A 90 -12.17 22.20 14.03
N THR A 91 -13.38 21.84 13.56
CA THR A 91 -13.65 20.48 13.07
C THR A 91 -12.77 20.10 11.87
N VAL A 92 -12.55 21.03 10.94
CA VAL A 92 -11.73 20.81 9.74
C VAL A 92 -10.26 20.59 10.09
N ILE A 93 -9.73 21.33 11.07
CA ILE A 93 -8.34 21.20 11.51
C ILE A 93 -8.15 19.89 12.28
N GLU A 94 -9.07 19.54 13.18
CA GLU A 94 -8.98 18.32 13.99
C GLU A 94 -9.07 17.04 13.15
N SER A 95 -9.96 17.01 12.17
CA SER A 95 -10.17 15.83 11.32
C SER A 95 -9.24 15.75 10.12
N ALA A 96 -8.58 16.87 9.75
CA ALA A 96 -7.68 16.99 8.60
C ALA A 96 -8.25 16.53 7.24
N HIS A 97 -9.58 16.40 7.11
CA HIS A 97 -10.19 16.00 5.84
C HIS A 97 -10.31 17.15 4.84
N SER A 98 -10.34 16.80 3.55
CA SER A 98 -10.48 17.78 2.46
C SER A 98 -11.94 18.14 2.15
N ARG A 99 -12.90 17.27 2.47
CA ARG A 99 -14.31 17.37 2.10
C ARG A 99 -15.20 16.92 3.24
N PHE A 100 -16.32 17.61 3.43
CA PHE A 100 -17.25 17.36 4.52
C PHE A 100 -18.69 17.39 4.03
N PRO A 101 -19.49 16.36 4.31
CA PRO A 101 -20.94 16.45 4.19
C PRO A 101 -21.47 17.50 5.17
N VAL A 102 -22.37 18.35 4.68
CA VAL A 102 -23.06 19.38 5.46
C VAL A 102 -24.48 18.92 5.72
N VAL A 103 -24.90 19.03 6.98
CA VAL A 103 -26.21 18.63 7.50
C VAL A 103 -26.92 19.81 8.14
N ASN A 104 -28.24 19.75 8.25
CA ASN A 104 -29.04 20.76 8.94
C ASN A 104 -29.52 20.28 10.31
N GLU A 105 -30.26 19.16 10.35
CA GLU A 105 -30.83 18.62 11.59
C GLU A 105 -30.18 17.28 11.96
N ASP A 106 -30.04 16.38 11.00
CA ASP A 106 -29.53 15.03 11.19
C ASP A 106 -28.64 14.56 10.03
N LYS A 107 -27.96 13.43 10.25
CA LYS A 107 -27.11 12.79 9.24
C LYS A 107 -27.91 12.10 8.11
N ASP A 108 -29.23 12.06 8.19
CA ASP A 108 -30.07 11.48 7.13
C ASP A 108 -30.28 12.48 5.98
N HIS A 109 -30.12 13.78 6.25
CA HIS A 109 -30.31 14.85 5.27
C HIS A 109 -29.02 15.62 5.01
N ILE A 110 -28.30 15.22 3.95
CA ILE A 110 -27.12 15.94 3.45
C ILE A 110 -27.56 17.08 2.53
N GLU A 111 -27.34 18.31 2.97
CA GLU A 111 -27.62 19.54 2.20
C GLU A 111 -26.59 19.75 1.07
N GLY A 112 -25.37 19.27 1.28
CA GLY A 112 -24.30 19.36 0.28
C GLY A 112 -22.94 18.94 0.82
N ILE A 113 -21.90 19.28 0.06
CA ILE A 113 -20.51 19.00 0.39
C ILE A 113 -19.73 20.32 0.45
N LEU A 114 -19.06 20.56 1.56
CA LEU A 114 -18.08 21.63 1.73
C LEU A 114 -16.69 21.10 1.37
N LEU A 115 -15.90 21.91 0.66
CA LEU A 115 -14.47 21.68 0.51
C LEU A 115 -13.74 22.55 1.54
N ALA A 116 -12.87 21.95 2.37
CA ALA A 116 -12.15 22.62 3.45
C ALA A 116 -11.44 23.91 2.98
N LYS A 117 -10.79 23.84 1.82
CA LYS A 117 -10.08 24.97 1.22
C LYS A 117 -10.95 26.21 0.95
N ASP A 118 -12.26 26.06 0.84
CA ASP A 118 -13.14 27.20 0.60
C ASP A 118 -13.35 28.04 1.86
N LEU A 119 -13.11 27.47 3.05
CA LEU A 119 -13.10 28.21 4.31
C LEU A 119 -11.90 29.17 4.41
N LEU A 120 -10.82 28.95 3.64
CA LEU A 120 -9.64 29.82 3.66
C LEU A 120 -9.97 31.28 3.31
N LYS A 121 -11.04 31.52 2.52
CA LYS A 121 -11.50 32.87 2.15
C LYS A 121 -12.17 33.63 3.31
N TYR A 122 -12.64 32.90 4.32
CA TYR A 122 -13.39 33.42 5.46
C TYR A 122 -12.59 33.36 6.76
N GLY A 123 -11.55 32.51 6.79
CA GLY A 123 -10.57 32.48 7.86
C GLY A 123 -9.82 33.81 8.01
N PHE A 124 -9.27 34.02 9.22
CA PHE A 124 -8.37 35.14 9.53
C PHE A 124 -8.96 36.55 9.34
N LYS A 125 -10.29 36.71 9.40
CA LYS A 125 -11.00 38.00 9.26
C LYS A 125 -10.67 38.75 7.95
N GLN A 126 -10.33 38.04 6.88
CA GLN A 126 -10.00 38.65 5.59
C GLN A 126 -11.22 39.07 4.77
N SER A 127 -12.42 38.58 5.10
CA SER A 127 -13.66 38.90 4.39
C SER A 127 -14.47 39.97 5.13
N ALA A 128 -14.91 40.99 4.39
CA ALA A 128 -15.88 41.98 4.86
C ALA A 128 -17.34 41.48 4.81
N GLN A 129 -17.59 40.35 4.15
CA GLN A 129 -18.92 39.76 4.00
C GLN A 129 -19.20 38.76 5.13
N PRO A 130 -20.43 38.73 5.67
CA PRO A 130 -20.83 37.70 6.63
C PRO A 130 -20.73 36.33 5.98
N PHE A 131 -20.09 35.39 6.68
CA PHE A 131 -20.02 34.02 6.22
C PHE A 131 -21.40 33.38 6.17
N SER A 132 -21.64 32.61 5.12
CA SER A 132 -22.82 31.75 5.02
C SER A 132 -22.41 30.48 4.30
N LEU A 133 -22.55 29.35 4.99
CA LEU A 133 -22.15 28.05 4.46
C LEU A 133 -22.92 27.70 3.17
N HIS A 134 -24.17 28.15 3.06
CA HIS A 134 -25.02 28.02 1.88
C HIS A 134 -24.39 28.56 0.58
N GLN A 135 -23.46 29.52 0.66
CA GLN A 135 -22.82 30.11 -0.51
C GLN A 135 -21.64 29.29 -1.05
N VAL A 136 -21.13 28.35 -0.26
CA VAL A 136 -19.90 27.60 -0.57
C VAL A 136 -20.11 26.09 -0.66
N ILE A 137 -21.24 25.58 -0.16
CA ILE A 137 -21.60 24.17 -0.34
C ILE A 137 -21.90 23.85 -1.78
N ARG A 138 -21.55 22.63 -2.18
CA ARG A 138 -21.82 22.08 -3.51
C ARG A 138 -22.86 20.96 -3.39
N PRO A 139 -23.66 20.71 -4.43
CA PRO A 139 -24.58 19.58 -4.44
C PRO A 139 -23.85 18.26 -4.15
N ALA A 140 -24.41 17.43 -3.28
CA ALA A 140 -23.92 16.09 -3.03
C ALA A 140 -24.37 15.14 -4.15
N VAL A 141 -23.46 14.31 -4.65
CA VAL A 141 -23.82 13.22 -5.56
C VAL A 141 -24.22 12.02 -4.73
N VAL A 142 -25.36 11.42 -5.04
CA VAL A 142 -25.91 10.26 -4.33
C VAL A 142 -25.77 9.00 -5.19
N VAL A 143 -25.36 7.90 -4.56
CA VAL A 143 -25.20 6.60 -5.22
C VAL A 143 -25.79 5.48 -4.37
N PRO A 144 -26.36 4.42 -4.98
CA PRO A 144 -26.86 3.28 -4.22
C PRO A 144 -25.71 2.38 -3.75
N GLU A 145 -25.90 1.71 -2.61
CA GLU A 145 -24.98 0.68 -2.07
C GLU A 145 -24.58 -0.40 -3.08
N SER A 146 -25.50 -0.77 -3.97
CA SER A 146 -25.31 -1.84 -4.95
C SER A 146 -24.48 -1.42 -6.17
N LYS A 147 -24.10 -0.14 -6.30
CA LYS A 147 -23.34 0.36 -7.44
C LYS A 147 -21.97 -0.32 -7.48
N ARG A 148 -21.48 -0.66 -8.67
CA ARG A 148 -20.14 -1.23 -8.85
C ARG A 148 -19.06 -0.16 -8.70
N VAL A 149 -17.96 -0.51 -8.04
CA VAL A 149 -16.87 0.43 -7.72
C VAL A 149 -16.15 0.93 -8.97
N ASP A 150 -15.84 0.06 -9.93
CA ASP A 150 -15.22 0.44 -11.21
C ASP A 150 -16.07 1.44 -12.03
N VAL A 151 -17.41 1.32 -11.97
CA VAL A 151 -18.34 2.27 -12.59
C VAL A 151 -18.28 3.61 -11.87
N LEU A 152 -18.28 3.60 -10.54
CA LEU A 152 -18.14 4.82 -9.74
C LEU A 152 -16.81 5.52 -9.99
N LEU A 153 -15.69 4.78 -10.06
CA LEU A 153 -14.37 5.33 -10.39
C LEU A 153 -14.37 6.05 -11.74
N LYS A 154 -15.02 5.46 -12.75
CA LYS A 154 -15.19 6.09 -14.06
C LYS A 154 -16.02 7.38 -13.98
N GLU A 155 -17.05 7.41 -13.15
CA GLU A 155 -17.85 8.61 -12.92
C GLU A 155 -17.06 9.71 -12.20
N PHE A 156 -16.35 9.39 -11.11
CA PHE A 156 -15.47 10.33 -10.42
C PHE A 156 -14.48 10.99 -11.39
N ARG A 157 -13.83 10.19 -12.25
CA ARG A 157 -12.88 10.70 -13.26
C ARG A 157 -13.52 11.58 -14.34
N SER A 158 -14.71 11.21 -14.82
CA SER A 158 -15.37 11.90 -15.94
C SER A 158 -16.10 13.16 -15.51
N GLN A 159 -16.76 13.14 -14.36
CA GLN A 159 -17.56 14.25 -13.84
C GLN A 159 -16.78 15.15 -12.87
N ARG A 160 -15.55 14.75 -12.49
CA ARG A 160 -14.63 15.52 -11.62
C ARG A 160 -15.19 15.84 -10.24
N TYR A 161 -15.95 14.92 -9.65
CA TYR A 161 -16.24 14.89 -8.22
C TYR A 161 -15.50 13.72 -7.57
N HIS A 162 -15.27 13.81 -6.26
CA HIS A 162 -14.34 12.94 -5.52
C HIS A 162 -14.97 12.36 -4.24
N MET A 163 -16.24 12.64 -3.99
CA MET A 163 -17.00 12.15 -2.85
C MET A 163 -18.45 11.96 -3.27
N ALA A 164 -19.05 10.86 -2.87
CA ALA A 164 -20.46 10.57 -3.06
C ALA A 164 -21.09 10.08 -1.76
N ILE A 165 -22.35 10.43 -1.54
CA ILE A 165 -23.15 9.94 -0.42
C ILE A 165 -23.81 8.63 -0.84
N VAL A 166 -23.67 7.62 0.00
CA VAL A 166 -24.22 6.29 -0.23
C VAL A 166 -25.58 6.18 0.45
N VAL A 167 -26.58 5.72 -0.29
CA VAL A 167 -27.94 5.54 0.23
C VAL A 167 -28.43 4.10 0.10
N ASP A 168 -29.28 3.72 1.04
CA ASP A 168 -30.03 2.47 1.04
C ASP A 168 -31.25 2.52 0.10
N GLU A 169 -32.02 1.42 0.05
CA GLU A 169 -33.22 1.30 -0.78
C GLU A 169 -34.39 2.19 -0.33
N TYR A 170 -34.34 2.71 0.90
CA TYR A 170 -35.35 3.60 1.48
C TYR A 170 -34.96 5.08 1.33
N GLY A 171 -33.77 5.36 0.78
CA GLY A 171 -33.22 6.71 0.60
C GLY A 171 -32.51 7.25 1.85
N GLY A 172 -32.32 6.42 2.88
CA GLY A 172 -31.52 6.77 4.06
C GLY A 172 -30.03 6.77 3.74
N VAL A 173 -29.27 7.60 4.44
CA VAL A 173 -27.81 7.65 4.28
C VAL A 173 -27.17 6.45 4.96
N SER A 174 -26.53 5.58 4.17
CA SER A 174 -25.77 4.43 4.66
C SER A 174 -24.32 4.79 4.98
N GLY A 175 -23.76 5.74 4.22
CA GLY A 175 -22.34 6.04 4.26
C GLY A 175 -21.92 7.13 3.28
N LEU A 176 -20.62 7.26 3.08
CA LEU A 176 -20.03 7.98 1.96
C LEU A 176 -18.89 7.18 1.35
N VAL A 177 -18.49 7.53 0.15
CA VAL A 177 -17.34 6.92 -0.53
C VAL A 177 -16.56 8.01 -1.27
N THR A 178 -15.25 7.92 -1.23
CA THR A 178 -14.32 8.85 -1.87
C THR A 178 -13.59 8.21 -3.04
N ILE A 179 -12.91 9.01 -3.86
CA ILE A 179 -12.05 8.44 -4.92
C ILE A 179 -10.79 7.82 -4.31
N GLU A 180 -10.33 8.40 -3.21
CA GLU A 180 -9.17 7.97 -2.45
C GLU A 180 -9.37 6.52 -1.93
N ASP A 181 -10.53 6.21 -1.35
CA ASP A 181 -10.88 4.84 -0.90
C ASP A 181 -10.81 3.81 -2.05
N ILE A 182 -11.23 4.20 -3.26
CA ILE A 182 -11.17 3.30 -4.43
C ILE A 182 -9.73 3.10 -4.91
N LEU A 183 -8.90 4.13 -4.81
CA LEU A 183 -7.49 4.03 -5.19
C LEU A 183 -6.70 3.19 -4.19
N GLU A 184 -7.04 3.26 -2.91
CA GLU A 184 -6.47 2.42 -1.86
C GLU A 184 -6.71 0.93 -2.12
N GLU A 185 -7.90 0.53 -2.57
CA GLU A 185 -8.17 -0.87 -2.97
C GLU A 185 -7.30 -1.34 -4.16
N ILE A 186 -6.80 -0.41 -4.98
CA ILE A 186 -5.94 -0.76 -6.12
C ILE A 186 -4.48 -0.73 -5.70
N VAL A 187 -4.05 0.31 -5.01
CA VAL A 187 -2.65 0.58 -4.72
C VAL A 187 -2.20 -0.09 -3.42
N GLY A 188 -3.13 -0.45 -2.55
CA GLY A 188 -2.88 -0.77 -1.15
C GLY A 188 -2.74 0.50 -0.31
N GLU A 189 -2.43 0.31 0.97
CA GLU A 189 -2.03 1.39 1.88
C GLU A 189 -0.86 2.15 1.26
N ILE A 190 -1.09 3.40 0.85
CA ILE A 190 -0.01 4.28 0.43
C ILE A 190 0.58 4.83 1.72
N GLU A 191 1.82 4.44 2.07
CA GLU A 191 2.56 5.03 3.18
C GLU A 191 2.51 6.57 3.01
N ASP A 192 1.72 7.25 3.84
CA ASP A 192 1.62 8.71 3.81
C ASP A 192 2.98 9.28 4.19
N GLU A 193 3.39 10.38 3.56
CA GLU A 193 4.65 11.08 3.87
C GLU A 193 4.69 11.55 5.34
N PHE A 194 3.54 11.54 6.02
CA PHE A 194 3.33 11.92 7.41
C PHE A 194 3.08 10.75 8.38
N ASP A 195 3.06 9.50 7.91
CA ASP A 195 2.63 8.33 8.71
C ASP A 195 3.69 7.76 9.66
N HIS A 196 4.77 8.51 9.92
CA HIS A 196 5.83 8.15 10.85
C HIS A 196 5.43 8.16 12.34
N SER A 197 4.13 8.09 12.69
CA SER A 197 3.66 8.37 14.06
C SER A 197 2.64 7.41 14.67
N SER A 198 2.54 6.17 14.19
CA SER A 198 1.73 5.14 14.87
C SER A 198 2.58 3.98 15.41
N VAL A 199 2.26 3.56 16.63
CA VAL A 199 2.94 2.58 17.51
C VAL A 199 3.01 1.14 16.93
N GLU A 200 2.60 0.93 15.67
CA GLU A 200 2.74 -0.33 14.94
C GLU A 200 4.00 -0.39 14.06
N ASP A 201 4.74 0.72 13.94
CA ASP A 201 5.91 0.86 13.08
C ASP A 201 7.25 0.57 13.79
N THR A 202 7.29 -0.46 14.65
CA THR A 202 8.56 -0.86 15.29
C THR A 202 9.54 -1.38 14.24
N GLU A 203 10.72 -0.76 14.17
CA GLU A 203 11.85 -1.14 13.31
C GLU A 203 12.24 -2.64 13.44
N ILE A 204 11.96 -3.24 14.61
CA ILE A 204 12.27 -4.63 14.94
C ILE A 204 11.03 -5.36 15.48
N LYS A 205 10.64 -6.46 14.83
CA LYS A 205 9.54 -7.33 15.25
C LYS A 205 10.05 -8.74 15.57
N LYS A 206 9.91 -9.16 16.83
CA LYS A 206 10.28 -10.51 17.27
C LYS A 206 9.23 -11.53 16.80
N ILE A 207 9.64 -12.52 16.00
CA ILE A 207 8.78 -13.60 15.49
C ILE A 207 8.86 -14.83 16.41
N SER A 208 10.05 -15.13 16.92
CA SER A 208 10.30 -16.19 17.89
C SER A 208 11.49 -15.84 18.79
N ASN A 209 11.91 -16.74 19.68
CA ASN A 209 13.10 -16.51 20.50
C ASN A 209 14.40 -16.38 19.70
N THR A 210 14.44 -16.92 18.49
CA THR A 210 15.63 -16.95 17.64
C THR A 210 15.42 -16.27 16.29
N VAL A 211 14.20 -15.80 15.98
CA VAL A 211 13.87 -15.21 14.68
C VAL A 211 13.24 -13.83 14.87
N PHE A 212 13.80 -12.85 14.17
CA PHE A 212 13.37 -11.46 14.16
C PHE A 212 13.12 -11.01 12.72
N MET A 213 12.13 -10.13 12.55
CA MET A 213 11.87 -9.42 11.31
C MET A 213 12.27 -7.97 11.51
N ILE A 214 13.15 -7.45 10.66
CA ILE A 214 13.84 -6.17 10.89
C ILE A 214 13.80 -5.36 9.62
N LYS A 215 13.51 -4.06 9.73
CA LYS A 215 13.63 -3.15 8.59
C LYS A 215 15.10 -2.90 8.30
N ALA A 216 15.49 -2.81 7.04
CA ALA A 216 16.89 -2.60 6.68
C ALA A 216 17.44 -1.24 7.15
N ARG A 217 16.56 -0.28 7.43
CA ARG A 217 16.90 1.05 7.95
C ARG A 217 17.15 1.09 9.46
N THR A 218 16.91 -0.02 10.17
CA THR A 218 17.11 -0.10 11.61
C THR A 218 18.56 0.25 11.96
N PRO A 219 18.79 1.20 12.89
CA PRO A 219 20.10 1.53 13.40
C PRO A 219 20.83 0.33 14.02
N ILE A 220 22.16 0.30 13.92
CA ILE A 220 22.96 -0.81 14.45
C ILE A 220 22.88 -0.92 15.98
N ASP A 221 22.82 0.20 16.70
CA ASP A 221 22.67 0.25 18.16
C ASP A 221 21.33 -0.35 18.60
N GLU A 222 20.22 0.04 17.97
CA GLU A 222 18.89 -0.53 18.24
C GLU A 222 18.84 -2.05 17.93
N PHE A 223 19.49 -2.48 16.84
CA PHE A 223 19.60 -3.89 16.50
C PHE A 223 20.40 -4.67 17.54
N ASN A 224 21.52 -4.13 17.99
CA ASN A 224 22.35 -4.70 19.04
C ASN A 224 21.58 -4.88 20.34
N ASP A 225 20.83 -3.87 20.77
CA ASP A 225 20.02 -3.93 21.98
C ASP A 225 18.90 -4.98 21.89
N ALA A 226 18.23 -5.08 20.74
CA ALA A 226 17.10 -5.99 20.58
C ALA A 226 17.51 -7.46 20.36
N CYS A 227 18.62 -7.69 19.66
CA CYS A 227 19.09 -9.03 19.28
C CYS A 227 20.26 -9.54 20.15
N GLY A 228 20.78 -8.70 21.06
CA GLY A 228 21.90 -9.05 21.93
C GLY A 228 23.23 -9.18 21.17
N THR A 229 23.42 -8.37 20.13
CA THR A 229 24.60 -8.41 19.25
C THR A 229 25.58 -7.27 19.55
N GLN A 230 26.75 -7.29 18.91
CA GLN A 230 27.83 -6.30 19.14
C GLN A 230 28.44 -5.82 17.81
N PHE A 231 27.60 -5.55 16.82
CA PHE A 231 28.06 -4.98 15.55
C PHE A 231 28.52 -3.53 15.75
N SER A 232 29.56 -3.12 15.02
CA SER A 232 30.12 -1.76 15.09
C SER A 232 29.18 -0.75 14.43
N ASP A 233 28.77 0.26 15.20
CA ASP A 233 28.02 1.43 14.74
C ASP A 233 28.94 2.51 14.11
N GLU A 234 30.26 2.40 14.24
CA GLU A 234 31.23 3.30 13.59
C GLU A 234 31.45 2.96 12.11
N GLU A 235 31.26 1.70 11.72
CA GLU A 235 31.46 1.23 10.33
C GLU A 235 30.17 1.29 9.49
N PHE A 236 29.02 1.06 10.12
CA PHE A 236 27.72 1.02 9.46
C PHE A 236 26.66 1.72 10.29
N ASP A 237 25.90 2.60 9.65
CA ASP A 237 24.80 3.30 10.33
C ASP A 237 23.56 2.39 10.52
N THR A 238 23.33 1.41 9.64
CA THR A 238 22.12 0.58 9.61
C THR A 238 22.40 -0.89 9.30
N VAL A 239 21.49 -1.78 9.73
CA VAL A 239 21.57 -3.22 9.45
C VAL A 239 21.61 -3.51 7.95
N GLY A 240 20.86 -2.75 7.14
CA GLY A 240 20.88 -2.88 5.68
C GLY A 240 22.23 -2.53 5.07
N GLY A 241 22.93 -1.53 5.62
CA GLY A 241 24.30 -1.18 5.23
C GLY A 241 25.28 -2.31 5.51
N LEU A 242 25.24 -2.86 6.72
CA LEU A 242 26.04 -4.01 7.15
C LEU A 242 25.82 -5.22 6.22
N VAL A 243 24.56 -5.59 5.97
CA VAL A 243 24.21 -6.75 5.15
C VAL A 243 24.60 -6.54 3.69
N SER A 244 24.32 -5.38 3.10
CA SER A 244 24.71 -5.07 1.71
C SER A 244 26.23 -5.10 1.53
N HIS A 245 26.98 -4.62 2.52
CA HIS A 245 28.44 -4.69 2.51
C HIS A 245 28.94 -6.13 2.55
N ALA A 246 28.33 -6.99 3.37
CA ALA A 246 28.68 -8.41 3.45
C ALA A 246 28.41 -9.16 2.13
N PHE A 247 27.34 -8.81 1.40
CA PHE A 247 27.08 -9.34 0.05
C PHE A 247 28.04 -8.76 -1.00
N GLY A 248 28.53 -7.53 -0.82
CA GLY A 248 29.35 -6.81 -1.79
C GLY A 248 28.56 -6.28 -3.00
N HIS A 249 27.24 -6.43 -2.99
CA HIS A 249 26.27 -5.88 -3.92
C HIS A 249 24.95 -5.64 -3.20
N LEU A 250 23.98 -5.01 -3.87
CA LEU A 250 22.62 -4.96 -3.37
C LEU A 250 21.97 -6.34 -3.56
N PRO A 251 21.58 -7.06 -2.49
CA PRO A 251 21.05 -8.40 -2.61
C PRO A 251 19.56 -8.41 -2.96
N GLU A 252 19.14 -9.45 -3.66
CA GLU A 252 17.75 -9.71 -4.05
C GLU A 252 16.99 -10.49 -2.97
N ARG A 253 15.66 -10.54 -3.11
CA ARG A 253 14.79 -11.29 -2.20
C ARG A 253 15.20 -12.77 -2.12
N ASN A 254 15.16 -13.31 -0.92
CA ASN A 254 15.59 -14.67 -0.53
C ASN A 254 17.09 -14.93 -0.51
N GLU A 255 17.94 -13.97 -0.90
CA GLU A 255 19.38 -14.09 -0.66
C GLU A 255 19.65 -14.14 0.85
N THR A 256 20.70 -14.87 1.22
CA THR A 256 21.06 -15.10 2.63
C THR A 256 22.55 -14.96 2.82
N VAL A 257 22.96 -14.26 3.88
CA VAL A 257 24.35 -14.10 4.30
C VAL A 257 24.46 -14.41 5.79
N VAL A 258 25.60 -14.95 6.21
CA VAL A 258 25.89 -15.19 7.62
C VAL A 258 26.99 -14.23 8.06
N ILE A 259 26.72 -13.46 9.11
CA ILE A 259 27.66 -12.51 9.71
C ILE A 259 27.69 -12.82 11.21
N ASP A 260 28.87 -13.09 11.76
CA ASP A 260 29.07 -13.43 13.19
C ASP A 260 28.11 -14.51 13.71
N ASN A 261 27.95 -15.60 12.96
CA ASN A 261 27.05 -16.73 13.24
C ASN A 261 25.55 -16.40 13.27
N ILE A 262 25.16 -15.23 12.75
CA ILE A 262 23.78 -14.80 12.61
C ILE A 262 23.41 -14.85 11.13
N GLU A 263 22.31 -15.53 10.82
CA GLU A 263 21.81 -15.64 9.46
C GLU A 263 20.88 -14.48 9.14
N PHE A 264 21.23 -13.70 8.12
CA PHE A 264 20.43 -12.61 7.58
C PHE A 264 19.87 -13.04 6.24
N LYS A 265 18.54 -13.17 6.16
CA LYS A 265 17.82 -13.47 4.92
C LYS A 265 17.05 -12.25 4.44
N VAL A 266 17.23 -11.88 3.18
CA VAL A 266 16.47 -10.78 2.56
C VAL A 266 15.03 -11.22 2.33
N THR A 267 14.09 -10.55 3.00
CA THR A 267 12.65 -10.81 2.80
C THR A 267 12.02 -9.83 1.82
N ASN A 268 12.55 -8.60 1.75
CA ASN A 268 12.15 -7.59 0.78
C ASN A 268 13.31 -6.63 0.44
N ALA A 269 13.49 -6.34 -0.85
CA ALA A 269 14.46 -5.40 -1.39
C ALA A 269 13.93 -4.79 -2.69
N ASP A 270 14.22 -3.52 -2.94
CA ASP A 270 13.96 -2.86 -4.22
C ASP A 270 15.25 -2.73 -5.05
N THR A 271 15.17 -2.11 -6.23
CA THR A 271 16.33 -1.93 -7.14
C THR A 271 17.45 -1.02 -6.60
N ARG A 272 17.22 -0.29 -5.51
CA ARG A 272 18.13 0.71 -4.95
C ARG A 272 18.56 0.41 -3.52
N ARG A 273 17.74 -0.28 -2.73
CA ARG A 273 17.98 -0.52 -1.31
C ARG A 273 17.32 -1.80 -0.79
N LEU A 274 17.89 -2.31 0.30
CA LEU A 274 17.24 -3.31 1.14
C LEU A 274 16.07 -2.66 1.88
N ILE A 275 14.98 -3.41 2.05
CA ILE A 275 13.79 -2.93 2.76
C ILE A 275 13.60 -3.71 4.06
N GLN A 276 13.70 -5.04 4.02
CA GLN A 276 13.42 -5.89 5.18
C GLN A 276 14.26 -7.18 5.17
N LEU A 277 14.60 -7.62 6.37
CA LEU A 277 15.44 -8.77 6.66
C LEU A 277 14.76 -9.67 7.70
N SER A 278 14.88 -10.98 7.50
CA SER A 278 14.66 -11.98 8.53
C SER A 278 16.02 -12.33 9.14
N VAL A 279 16.17 -12.11 10.44
CA VAL A 279 17.39 -12.40 11.19
C VAL A 279 17.15 -13.63 12.05
N LYS A 280 18.04 -14.61 11.93
CA LYS A 280 18.01 -15.84 12.73
C LYS A 280 19.27 -15.95 13.57
N LEU A 281 19.08 -15.86 14.89
CA LEU A 281 20.13 -16.04 15.88
C LEU A 281 20.53 -17.52 16.00
N PRO A 282 21.79 -17.81 16.35
CA PRO A 282 22.26 -19.17 16.57
C PRO A 282 21.49 -19.82 17.72
N ASP A 283 21.22 -21.13 17.61
CA ASP A 283 20.54 -21.90 18.64
C ASP A 283 21.51 -22.10 19.82
N GLN A 284 21.18 -21.54 20.99
CA GLN A 284 22.06 -21.52 22.17
C GLN A 284 22.45 -22.94 22.66
N LYS A 285 21.73 -23.98 22.25
CA LYS A 285 22.07 -25.39 22.55
C LYS A 285 23.29 -25.94 21.82
N LEU A 286 23.72 -25.35 20.70
CA LEU A 286 24.90 -25.82 19.95
C LEU A 286 26.22 -25.20 20.42
N LEU A 287 26.18 -24.09 21.16
CA LEU A 287 27.38 -23.41 21.65
C LEU A 287 27.92 -24.04 22.95
N GLU A 288 27.07 -24.69 23.75
CA GLU A 288 27.51 -25.42 24.96
C GLU A 288 28.16 -26.78 24.64
N GLU A 289 27.89 -27.40 23.48
CA GLU A 289 28.50 -28.69 23.07
C GLU A 289 29.86 -28.56 22.38
N LEU A 290 30.32 -27.34 22.11
CA LEU A 290 31.64 -27.07 21.48
C LEU A 290 32.70 -26.58 22.48
N ASP A 291 32.29 -26.27 23.72
CA ASP A 291 33.16 -25.85 24.82
C ASP A 291 33.37 -26.97 25.89
N ASP A 292 32.82 -28.17 25.68
CA ASP A 292 33.09 -29.41 26.43
C ASP A 292 33.96 -30.41 25.63
#